data_AF-A0A286RYL0-F1
#
_entry.id   AF-A0A286RYL0-F1
#
_cell.length_a   1.000
_cell.length_b   1.000
_cell.length_c   1.000
_cell.angle_alpha   90.00
_cell.angle_beta   90.00
_cell.angle_gamma   90.00
#
_symmetry.space_group_name_H-M   'P 1'
#
loop_
_entity.id
_entity.type
_entity.pdbx_description
1 polymer ?
#
loop_
_entity_poly.entity_id
_entity_poly.type
_entity_poly.pdbx_seq_one_letter_code
_entity_poly.pdbx_strand_id
1 'polypeptide(L)' 'HTSVGWAWALLLTELAPDRTDALLARGVAYGQSRVICNV' A
#
# COMPACT_ATOMS: atom_id res chain seq x y z
N HIS A 1 -4.37 5.28 9.20
CA HIS A 1 -4.70 4.39 8.06
C HIS A 1 -3.54 4.19 7.10
N THR A 2 -2.80 5.25 6.73
CA THR A 2 -1.66 5.13 5.80
C THR A 2 -0.57 4.17 6.27
N SER A 3 -0.15 4.25 7.53
CA SER A 3 0.88 3.35 8.10
C SER A 3 0.49 1.86 8.02
N VAL A 4 -0.77 1.54 8.35
CA VAL A 4 -1.30 0.16 8.25
C VAL A 4 -1.38 -0.30 6.80
N GLY A 5 -1.85 0.55 5.88
CA GLY A 5 -1.87 0.24 4.45
C GLY A 5 -0.47 -0.03 3.89
N TRP A 6 0.53 0.71 4.38
CA TRP A 6 1.92 0.50 3.98
C TRP A 6 2.53 -0.77 4.58
N ALA A 7 2.27 -1.05 5.86
CA ALA A 7 2.70 -2.29 6.50
C ALA A 7 2.15 -3.53 5.77
N TRP A 8 0.88 -3.49 5.33
CA TRP A 8 0.31 -4.56 4.52
C TRP A 8 0.94 -4.68 3.14
N ALA A 9 1.23 -3.56 2.46
CA ALA A 9 1.90 -3.59 1.16
C ALA A 9 3.26 -4.29 1.26
N LEU A 10 4.07 -3.96 2.28
CA LEU A 10 5.37 -4.58 2.52
C LEU A 10 5.27 -6.06 2.90
N LEU A 11 4.33 -6.44 3.78
CA LEU A 11 4.12 -7.85 4.11
C LEU A 11 3.73 -8.67 2.87
N LEU A 12 2.84 -8.14 2.03
CA LEU A 12 2.39 -8.83 0.83
C LEU A 12 3.49 -8.93 -0.23
N THR A 13 4.41 -7.97 -0.31
CA THR A 13 5.56 -8.05 -1.24
C THR A 13 6.53 -9.15 -0.84
N GLU A 14 6.71 -9.39 0.46
CA GLU A 14 7.48 -10.54 0.96
C GLU A 14 6.78 -11.87 0.67
N LEU A 15 5.45 -11.94 0.81
CA LEU A 15 4.69 -13.17 0.55
C LEU A 15 4.52 -13.47 -0.96
N ALA A 16 4.48 -12.46 -1.81
CA ALA A 16 4.21 -12.58 -3.24
C ALA A 16 5.15 -11.67 -4.06
N PRO A 17 6.45 -12.00 -4.14
CA PRO A 17 7.46 -11.15 -4.78
C PRO A 17 7.17 -10.85 -6.25
N ASP A 18 6.55 -11.79 -6.98
CA ASP A 18 6.14 -11.59 -8.39
C ASP A 18 5.09 -10.48 -8.57
N ARG A 19 4.49 -10.00 -7.49
CA ARG A 19 3.47 -8.94 -7.47
C ARG A 19 3.97 -7.63 -6.85
N THR A 20 5.28 -7.51 -6.59
CA THR A 20 5.86 -6.41 -5.82
C THR A 20 5.42 -5.03 -6.32
N ASP A 21 5.56 -4.77 -7.63
CA ASP A 21 5.22 -3.47 -8.21
C ASP A 21 3.75 -3.11 -8.02
N ALA A 22 2.85 -4.06 -8.26
CA ALA A 22 1.41 -3.86 -8.10
C ALA A 22 1.03 -3.60 -6.63
N LEU A 23 1.66 -4.32 -5.70
CA LEU A 23 1.41 -4.20 -4.27
C LEU A 23 1.95 -2.89 -3.69
N LEU A 24 3.16 -2.49 -4.07
CA LEU A 24 3.73 -1.19 -3.67
C LEU A 24 2.93 -0.03 -4.25
N ALA A 25 2.56 -0.10 -5.53
CA ALA A 25 1.69 0.89 -6.17
C ALA A 25 0.34 1.01 -5.44
N ARG A 26 -0.25 -0.12 -5.03
CA ARG A 26 -1.48 -0.12 -4.25
C ARG A 26 -1.31 0.54 -2.88
N GLY A 27 -0.20 0.30 -2.20
CA GLY A 27 0.14 0.93 -0.92
C GLY A 27 0.22 2.45 -1.01
N VAL A 28 0.89 2.97 -2.04
CA VAL A 28 0.96 4.43 -2.32
C VAL A 28 -0.43 5.00 -2.58
N ALA A 29 -1.21 4.37 -3.47
CA ALA A 29 -2.57 4.82 -3.79
C ALA A 29 -3.49 4.83 -2.56
N TYR A 30 -3.32 3.87 -1.64
CA TYR A 30 -4.07 3.85 -0.39
C TYR A 30 -3.75 5.06 0.51
N GLY A 31 -2.47 5.46 0.59
CA GLY A 31 -2.06 6.67 1.28
C GLY A 31 -2.61 7.95 0.64
N GLN A 32 -2.55 8.04 -0.69
CA GLN A 32 -3.09 9.19 -1.45
C GLN A 32 -4.61 9.34 -1.24
N SER A 33 -5.35 8.23 -1.14
CA SER A 33 -6.79 8.27 -0.85
C SER A 33 -7.12 9.01 0.44
N ARG A 34 -6.26 8.94 1.47
CA ARG A 34 -6.47 9.66 2.74
C ARG A 34 -6.35 11.18 2.58
N VAL A 35 -5.41 11.61 1.74
CA VAL A 35 -5.23 13.03 1.41
C VAL A 35 -6.41 13.54 0.61
N ILE A 36 -6.81 12.80 -0.43
CA ILE A 36 -7.92 13.18 -1.32
C ILE A 36 -9.25 13.25 -0.56
N CYS A 37 -9.53 12.24 0.27
CA CYS A 37 -10.76 12.16 1.05
C CYS A 37 -10.74 13.02 2.32
N ASN A 38 -9.62 13.66 2.65
CA ASN A 38 -9.41 14.48 3.85
C ASN A 38 -9.83 13.77 5.16
N VAL A 39 -9.35 12.52 5.34
CA VAL A 39 -9.64 11.65 6.50
C VAL A 39 -8.43 10.95 7.06
#